data_AF-A0A0B7GXH4-F1
#
_entry.id   AF-A0A0B7GXH4-F1
#
_cell.length_a   1.000
_cell.length_b   1.000
_cell.length_c   1.000
_cell.angle_alpha   90.00
_cell.angle_beta   90.00
_cell.angle_gamma   90.00
#
_symmetry.space_group_name_H-M   'P 1'
#
loop_
_entity.id
_entity.type
_entity.pdbx_description
1 polymer ?
#
loop_
_entity_poly.entity_id
_entity_poly.type
_entity_poly.pdbx_seq_one_letter_code
_entity_poly.pdbx_strand_id
1 'polypeptide(L)'
;MSNTNPPDLPPKKELKKLYTGYIPHFSILLDRLEEHLKVLVKISTTPSYKTRIKTFESYYRKLLKFPQYAENTNFPVLTDLLGIRIICSFLQNLTEVEEILRQYFSIIEVERKGADRTFREFGYESTHILIEIPAEFRVGLTLPKRLILEVQIRTILQDAWAEVEHELVYKSEFSPFDLPLKRKLASINASLSLADIIFQEIRDYQNKLNAELDKRREDFYHKADVFTQSIVLPTVKTDSLSQITDTDINNGDLNRLETIDDLILSAIEAHNKMNFEKATAIYTKILEKTPNDIVMAVVYKHRGMAFFAQGDYQRAYSDFMESIAHNPDNFRIYYYTGIVLSIMGEDAKAIDFFDQSISLNQYQSHVYFRRALAKYRLNRYEAALKDLDISVSRGFSADEEKKLRAAIAKKLDME
;
A
#
# COMPACT_ATOMS: atom_id res chain seq x y z
N MET A 1 -28.72 52.19 10.70
CA MET A 1 -27.65 52.89 9.97
C MET A 1 -26.66 53.40 10.98
N SER A 2 -25.50 52.75 11.10
CA SER A 2 -24.31 53.29 11.77
C SER A 2 -23.10 52.73 11.05
N ASN A 3 -22.76 53.40 9.94
CA ASN A 3 -21.49 53.25 9.26
C ASN A 3 -20.42 53.85 10.15
N THR A 4 -19.73 53.03 10.92
CA THR A 4 -18.40 53.36 11.44
C THR A 4 -17.51 52.20 11.06
N ASN A 5 -17.02 52.24 9.81
CA ASN A 5 -15.91 51.39 9.42
C ASN A 5 -14.70 51.75 10.30
N PRO A 6 -13.92 50.76 10.78
CA PRO A 6 -12.59 51.05 11.32
C PRO A 6 -11.76 51.82 10.27
N PRO A 7 -10.87 52.72 10.71
CA PRO A 7 -10.40 53.87 9.91
C PRO A 7 -9.61 53.56 8.63
N ASP A 8 -9.24 52.30 8.34
CA ASP A 8 -8.36 51.95 7.22
C ASP A 8 -8.93 50.89 6.25
N LEU A 9 -10.24 50.58 6.31
CA LEU A 9 -10.85 49.56 5.43
C LEU A 9 -11.67 50.20 4.29
N PRO A 10 -11.46 49.78 3.02
CA PRO A 10 -12.26 50.26 1.89
C PRO A 10 -13.76 49.93 2.09
N PRO A 11 -14.67 50.71 1.49
CA PRO A 11 -16.11 50.51 1.65
C PRO A 11 -16.51 49.07 1.32
N LYS A 12 -17.30 48.42 2.19
CA LYS A 12 -17.75 47.01 2.02
C LYS A 12 -18.29 46.72 0.61
N LYS A 13 -18.98 47.68 -0.01
CA LYS A 13 -19.53 47.56 -1.37
C LYS A 13 -18.46 47.52 -2.47
N GLU A 14 -17.43 48.35 -2.36
CA GLU A 14 -16.33 48.41 -3.33
C GLU A 14 -15.46 47.16 -3.23
N LEU A 15 -15.12 46.76 -2.00
CA LEU A 15 -14.36 45.55 -1.74
C LEU A 15 -15.12 44.31 -2.23
N LYS A 16 -16.45 44.26 -2.07
CA LYS A 16 -17.29 43.18 -2.61
C LYS A 16 -17.22 43.11 -4.14
N LYS A 17 -17.28 44.25 -4.83
CA LYS A 17 -17.21 44.31 -6.29
C LYS A 17 -15.86 43.81 -6.80
N LEU A 18 -14.77 44.25 -6.19
CA LEU A 18 -13.42 43.76 -6.50
C LEU A 18 -13.30 42.26 -6.24
N TYR A 19 -13.76 41.79 -5.09
CA TYR A 19 -13.75 40.37 -4.73
C TYR A 19 -14.49 39.52 -5.76
N THR A 20 -15.71 39.91 -6.13
CA THR A 20 -16.52 39.21 -7.13
C THR A 20 -15.84 39.19 -8.51
N GLY A 21 -15.11 40.23 -8.88
CA GLY A 21 -14.30 40.27 -10.10
C GLY A 21 -13.17 39.24 -10.13
N TYR A 22 -12.60 38.90 -8.96
CA TYR A 22 -11.52 37.91 -8.87
C TYR A 22 -12.00 36.45 -8.81
N ILE A 23 -13.26 36.18 -8.46
CA ILE A 23 -13.78 34.80 -8.29
C ILE A 23 -13.54 33.91 -9.51
N PRO A 24 -13.83 34.33 -10.77
CA PRO A 24 -13.58 33.48 -11.94
C PRO A 24 -12.10 33.16 -12.11
N HIS A 25 -11.21 34.12 -11.83
CA HIS A 25 -9.76 33.93 -11.91
C HIS A 25 -9.26 32.96 -10.83
N PHE A 26 -9.82 33.05 -9.62
CA PHE A 26 -9.51 32.11 -8.54
C PHE A 26 -9.95 30.69 -8.85
N SER A 27 -11.13 30.51 -9.46
CA SER A 27 -11.62 29.18 -9.87
C SER A 27 -10.66 28.55 -10.88
N ILE A 28 -10.33 29.25 -11.96
CA ILE A 28 -9.42 28.75 -13.00
C ILE A 28 -8.03 28.43 -12.42
N LEU A 29 -7.54 29.26 -11.50
CA LEU A 29 -6.27 29.02 -10.84
C LEU A 29 -6.29 27.72 -10.01
N LEU A 30 -7.35 27.52 -9.22
CA LEU A 30 -7.50 26.32 -8.39
C LEU A 30 -7.65 25.06 -9.24
N ASP A 31 -8.40 25.12 -10.34
CA ASP A 31 -8.57 23.99 -11.26
C ASP A 31 -7.23 23.56 -11.85
N ARG A 32 -6.42 24.52 -12.33
CA ARG A 32 -5.06 24.25 -12.86
C ARG A 32 -4.13 23.63 -11.81
N LEU A 33 -4.17 24.16 -10.59
CA LEU A 33 -3.34 23.66 -9.49
C LEU A 33 -3.79 22.27 -9.04
N GLU A 34 -5.09 22.01 -8.99
CA GLU A 34 -5.65 20.69 -8.66
C GLU A 34 -5.23 19.64 -9.70
N GLU A 35 -5.37 19.94 -11.01
CA GLU A 35 -4.94 19.05 -12.08
C GLU A 35 -3.43 18.75 -12.01
N HIS A 36 -2.62 19.78 -11.76
CA HIS A 36 -1.18 19.60 -11.59
C HIS A 36 -0.84 18.73 -10.38
N LEU A 37 -1.48 18.97 -9.23
CA LEU A 37 -1.28 18.18 -8.02
C LEU A 37 -1.68 16.71 -8.21
N LYS A 38 -2.75 16.42 -8.96
CA LYS A 38 -3.16 15.04 -9.29
C LYS A 38 -2.10 14.29 -10.10
N VAL A 39 -1.37 14.98 -10.97
CA VAL A 39 -0.29 14.38 -11.77
C VAL A 39 1.00 14.23 -10.96
N LEU A 40 1.27 15.21 -10.10
CA LEU A 40 2.49 15.30 -9.30
C LEU A 40 2.52 14.29 -8.15
N VAL A 41 1.41 14.17 -7.41
CA VAL A 41 1.34 13.35 -6.20
C VAL A 41 1.06 11.89 -6.58
N LYS A 42 2.14 11.14 -6.83
CA LYS A 42 2.10 9.70 -7.10
C LYS A 42 2.53 8.91 -5.89
N ILE A 43 1.53 8.54 -5.07
CA ILE A 43 1.70 7.73 -3.87
C ILE A 43 0.97 6.38 -4.03
N SER A 44 1.15 5.48 -3.07
CA SER A 44 0.59 4.11 -3.09
C SER A 44 -0.94 4.07 -3.27
N THR A 45 -1.67 5.05 -2.75
CA THR A 45 -3.11 5.21 -2.94
C THR A 45 -3.44 6.60 -3.46
N THR A 46 -4.27 6.70 -4.50
CA THR A 46 -4.61 8.00 -5.09
C THR A 46 -5.38 8.88 -4.11
N PRO A 47 -4.88 10.08 -3.76
CA PRO A 47 -5.59 10.96 -2.85
C PRO A 47 -6.77 11.65 -3.54
N SER A 48 -7.73 12.10 -2.73
CA SER A 48 -8.85 12.93 -3.19
C SER A 48 -8.56 14.40 -2.95
N TYR A 49 -9.13 15.27 -3.78
CA TYR A 49 -8.90 16.72 -3.74
C TYR A 49 -10.21 17.47 -3.59
N LYS A 50 -10.22 18.48 -2.72
CA LYS A 50 -11.33 19.44 -2.60
C LYS A 50 -10.77 20.86 -2.67
N THR A 51 -11.27 21.66 -3.61
CA THR A 51 -10.94 23.08 -3.72
C THR A 51 -11.96 23.92 -2.94
N ARG A 52 -11.49 25.03 -2.36
CA ARG A 52 -12.34 25.96 -1.62
C ARG A 52 -11.89 27.39 -1.85
N ILE A 53 -12.83 28.23 -2.27
CA ILE A 53 -12.69 29.69 -2.25
C ILE A 53 -13.48 30.20 -1.04
N LYS A 54 -12.85 31.05 -0.23
CA LYS A 54 -13.53 31.64 0.93
C LYS A 54 -14.73 32.49 0.49
N THR A 55 -15.82 32.50 1.23
CA THR A 55 -16.95 33.38 0.87
C THR A 55 -16.61 34.83 1.23
N PHE A 56 -17.17 35.80 0.50
CA PHE A 56 -16.94 37.23 0.78
C PHE A 56 -17.30 37.61 2.22
N GLU A 57 -18.39 37.07 2.77
CA GLU A 57 -18.83 37.38 4.12
C GLU A 57 -17.83 36.83 5.18
N SER A 58 -17.31 35.61 5.01
CA SER A 58 -16.26 35.07 5.87
C SER A 58 -14.92 35.79 5.72
N TYR A 59 -14.59 36.24 4.51
CA TYR A 59 -13.42 37.09 4.24
C TYR A 59 -13.54 38.43 4.99
N TYR A 60 -14.66 39.13 4.81
CA TYR A 60 -14.91 40.44 5.44
C TYR A 60 -14.92 40.35 6.97
N ARG A 61 -15.56 39.33 7.55
CA ARG A 61 -15.53 39.11 9.02
C ARG A 61 -14.13 38.90 9.56
N LYS A 62 -13.27 38.17 8.83
CA LYS A 62 -11.89 37.93 9.27
C LYS A 62 -11.04 39.20 9.19
N LEU A 63 -11.25 40.05 8.18
CA LEU A 63 -10.61 41.37 8.11
C LEU A 63 -11.00 42.28 9.27
N LEU A 64 -12.29 42.30 9.65
CA LEU A 64 -12.74 43.08 10.82
C LEU A 64 -12.11 42.60 12.12
N LYS A 65 -11.88 41.30 12.26
CA LYS A 65 -11.25 40.70 13.45
C LYS A 65 -9.73 40.94 13.49
N PHE A 66 -9.08 41.07 12.34
CA PHE A 66 -7.63 41.24 12.21
C PHE A 66 -7.31 42.40 11.25
N PRO A 67 -7.40 43.66 11.72
CA PRO A 67 -7.23 44.85 10.87
C PRO A 67 -5.81 45.02 10.31
N GLN A 68 -4.80 44.39 10.93
CA GLN A 68 -3.40 44.39 10.46
C GLN A 68 -3.22 43.91 9.00
N TYR A 69 -4.15 43.11 8.47
CA TYR A 69 -4.12 42.66 7.08
C TYR A 69 -4.55 43.75 6.07
N ALA A 70 -5.22 44.81 6.53
CA ALA A 70 -5.77 45.88 5.70
C ALA A 70 -4.78 47.02 5.44
N GLU A 71 -3.64 47.08 6.14
CA GLU A 71 -2.70 48.19 6.02
C GLU A 71 -2.12 48.30 4.59
N ASN A 72 -2.27 49.47 3.98
CA ASN A 72 -1.63 49.90 2.73
C ASN A 72 -1.91 49.05 1.47
N THR A 73 -3.06 48.36 1.39
CA THR A 73 -3.41 47.58 0.18
C THR A 73 -4.83 47.85 -0.33
N ASN A 74 -4.98 47.96 -1.65
CA ASN A 74 -6.29 48.09 -2.31
C ASN A 74 -7.12 46.78 -2.23
N PHE A 75 -6.46 45.64 -2.01
CA PHE A 75 -7.09 44.35 -1.75
C PHE A 75 -6.26 43.56 -0.72
N PRO A 76 -6.72 43.41 0.53
CA PRO A 76 -5.99 42.69 1.55
C PRO A 76 -6.07 41.19 1.32
N VAL A 77 -4.91 40.55 1.16
CA VAL A 77 -4.80 39.10 0.91
C VAL A 77 -4.72 38.36 2.24
N LEU A 78 -5.62 37.40 2.44
CA LEU A 78 -5.59 36.49 3.58
C LEU A 78 -4.89 35.18 3.19
N THR A 79 -4.22 34.55 4.16
CA THR A 79 -3.56 33.25 3.98
C THR A 79 -4.53 32.13 3.61
N ASP A 80 -5.77 32.19 4.11
CA ASP A 80 -6.84 31.19 3.88
C ASP A 80 -7.89 31.65 2.86
N LEU A 81 -7.50 32.49 1.90
CA LEU A 81 -8.39 32.95 0.83
C LEU A 81 -8.68 31.82 -0.17
N LEU A 82 -7.63 31.12 -0.59
CA LEU A 82 -7.67 29.97 -1.48
C LEU A 82 -7.18 28.74 -0.73
N GLY A 83 -7.94 27.65 -0.82
CA GLY A 83 -7.62 26.41 -0.15
C GLY A 83 -7.73 25.19 -1.07
N ILE A 84 -6.76 24.28 -0.97
CA ILE A 84 -6.87 22.92 -1.52
C ILE A 84 -6.74 21.95 -0.36
N ARG A 85 -7.68 21.01 -0.23
CA ARG A 85 -7.55 19.88 0.70
C ARG A 85 -7.11 18.66 -0.07
N ILE A 86 -6.03 18.02 0.39
CA ILE A 86 -5.54 16.73 -0.10
C ILE A 86 -5.90 15.69 0.95
N ILE A 87 -6.79 14.76 0.57
CA ILE A 87 -7.38 13.76 1.45
C ILE A 87 -6.77 12.41 1.12
N CYS A 88 -5.93 11.94 2.02
CA CYS A 88 -5.19 10.69 1.93
C CYS A 88 -5.96 9.54 2.61
N SER A 89 -5.70 8.32 2.16
CA SER A 89 -6.34 7.12 2.75
C SER A 89 -5.74 6.74 4.10
N PHE A 90 -4.44 6.97 4.31
CA PHE A 90 -3.72 6.54 5.51
C PHE A 90 -2.76 7.62 6.03
N LEU A 91 -2.33 7.48 7.29
CA LEU A 91 -1.48 8.47 7.99
C LEU A 91 -0.10 8.64 7.36
N GLN A 92 0.57 7.55 6.96
CA GLN A 92 1.90 7.63 6.34
C GLN A 92 1.90 8.46 5.05
N ASN A 93 0.79 8.44 4.31
CA ASN A 93 0.68 9.20 3.07
C ASN A 93 0.66 10.71 3.31
N LEU A 94 0.30 11.18 4.51
CA LEU A 94 0.37 12.61 4.84
C LEU A 94 1.81 13.13 4.75
N THR A 95 2.76 12.36 5.29
CA THR A 95 4.19 12.67 5.25
C THR A 95 4.72 12.62 3.82
N GLU A 96 4.36 11.60 3.05
CA GLU A 96 4.75 11.47 1.63
C GLU A 96 4.29 12.68 0.80
N VAL A 97 3.03 13.12 0.98
CA VAL A 97 2.50 14.30 0.29
C VAL A 97 3.21 15.56 0.73
N GLU A 98 3.46 15.74 2.03
CA GLU A 98 4.20 16.89 2.55
C GLU A 98 5.61 16.98 1.94
N GLU A 99 6.33 15.86 1.83
CA GLU A 99 7.66 15.79 1.22
C GLU A 99 7.63 16.14 -0.27
N ILE A 100 6.66 15.62 -1.03
CA ILE A 100 6.47 15.97 -2.44
C ILE A 100 6.20 17.47 -2.59
N LEU A 101 5.32 18.06 -1.77
CA LEU A 101 5.04 19.49 -1.84
C LEU A 101 6.27 20.34 -1.50
N ARG A 102 7.09 19.91 -0.52
CA ARG A 102 8.36 20.55 -0.15
C ARG A 102 9.38 20.55 -1.28
N GLN A 103 9.37 19.53 -2.14
CA GLN A 103 10.30 19.42 -3.26
C GLN A 103 9.91 20.30 -4.46
N TYR A 104 8.61 20.45 -4.73
CA TYR A 104 8.13 21.10 -5.96
C TYR A 104 7.59 22.52 -5.75
N PHE A 105 7.23 22.92 -4.53
CA PHE A 105 6.69 24.25 -4.24
C PHE A 105 7.55 25.02 -3.24
N SER A 106 7.54 26.34 -3.40
CA SER A 106 8.11 27.27 -2.40
C SER A 106 7.14 27.40 -1.23
N ILE A 107 7.52 26.83 -0.08
CA ILE A 107 6.71 26.84 1.14
C ILE A 107 7.06 28.07 1.97
N ILE A 108 6.03 28.82 2.35
CA ILE A 108 6.12 30.00 3.21
C ILE A 108 6.13 29.57 4.67
N GLU A 109 5.17 28.71 5.07
CA GLU A 109 4.97 28.29 6.45
C GLU A 109 4.26 26.94 6.48
N VAL A 110 4.56 26.12 7.50
CA VAL A 110 3.80 24.91 7.81
C VAL A 110 3.23 25.04 9.22
N GLU A 111 1.91 25.17 9.29
CA GLU A 111 1.16 25.29 10.53
C GLU A 111 0.52 23.93 10.85
N ARG A 112 0.78 23.39 12.05
CA ARG A 112 0.11 22.17 12.54
C ARG A 112 -0.98 22.58 13.52
N LYS A 113 -2.21 22.74 13.02
CA LYS A 113 -3.36 23.10 13.86
C LYS A 113 -3.78 21.91 14.71
N GLY A 114 -3.75 22.08 16.03
CA GLY A 114 -4.15 21.06 17.01
C GLY A 114 -3.07 20.70 18.02
N ALA A 115 -1.79 20.99 17.73
CA ALA A 115 -0.66 20.65 18.60
C ALA A 115 -0.65 21.38 19.95
N ASP A 116 -1.25 22.59 20.02
CA ASP A 116 -1.27 23.43 21.23
C ASP A 116 -2.50 23.21 22.13
N ARG A 117 -3.37 22.24 21.82
CA ARG A 117 -4.54 21.96 22.65
C ARG A 117 -4.13 21.07 23.82
N THR A 118 -4.34 21.58 25.04
CA THR A 118 -4.18 20.87 26.32
C THR A 118 -4.65 19.41 26.22
N PHE A 119 -4.01 18.48 26.94
CA PHE A 119 -4.35 17.04 27.07
C PHE A 119 -5.85 16.69 27.24
N ARG A 120 -6.71 17.66 27.54
CA ARG A 120 -8.17 17.52 27.67
C ARG A 120 -8.95 17.64 26.35
N GLU A 121 -8.34 18.13 25.29
CA GLU A 121 -8.96 18.31 23.98
C GLU A 121 -8.17 17.51 22.94
N PHE A 122 -8.45 16.21 22.84
CA PHE A 122 -8.06 15.42 21.67
C PHE A 122 -8.68 16.10 20.44
N GLY A 123 -7.87 16.84 19.69
CA GLY A 123 -8.23 17.41 18.40
C GLY A 123 -7.28 16.85 17.36
N TYR A 124 -7.79 16.47 16.20
CA TYR A 124 -6.94 16.03 15.11
C TYR A 124 -5.93 17.10 14.69
N GLU A 125 -4.67 16.68 14.56
CA GLU A 125 -3.63 17.49 13.94
C GLU A 125 -3.88 17.57 12.43
N SER A 126 -4.20 18.77 11.95
CA SER A 126 -4.29 19.04 10.52
C SER A 126 -3.04 19.78 10.08
N THR A 127 -2.33 19.25 9.08
CA THR A 127 -1.16 19.91 8.50
C THR A 127 -1.61 20.92 7.47
N HIS A 128 -1.33 22.21 7.72
CA HIS A 128 -1.62 23.31 6.82
C HIS A 128 -0.30 23.83 6.25
N ILE A 129 -0.14 23.78 4.94
CA ILE A 129 1.05 24.24 4.23
C ILE A 129 0.66 25.48 3.44
N LEU A 130 1.31 26.60 3.73
CA LEU A 130 1.16 27.82 2.96
C LEU A 130 2.19 27.81 1.83
N ILE A 131 1.71 27.78 0.59
CA ILE A 131 2.58 27.76 -0.60
C ILE A 131 2.44 29.05 -1.40
N GLU A 132 3.55 29.50 -1.98
CA GLU A 132 3.53 30.54 -2.99
C GLU A 132 3.08 29.95 -4.33
N ILE A 133 2.14 30.61 -5.00
CA ILE A 133 1.64 30.17 -6.31
C ILE A 133 2.71 30.43 -7.38
N PRO A 134 3.22 29.40 -8.09
CA PRO A 134 4.24 29.57 -9.12
C PRO A 134 3.77 30.45 -10.27
N ALA A 135 4.70 31.14 -10.93
CA ALA A 135 4.39 32.14 -11.97
C ALA A 135 3.67 31.53 -13.19
N GLU A 136 3.97 30.28 -13.53
CA GLU A 136 3.36 29.55 -14.65
C GLU A 136 1.83 29.42 -14.52
N PHE A 137 1.32 29.26 -13.30
CA PHE A 137 -0.11 29.13 -13.04
C PHE A 137 -0.85 30.48 -13.11
N ARG A 138 -0.12 31.60 -13.03
CA ARG A 138 -0.69 32.96 -13.06
C ARG A 138 -0.94 33.48 -14.49
N VAL A 139 -0.46 32.79 -15.52
CA VAL A 139 -0.54 33.25 -16.92
C VAL A 139 -2.00 33.40 -17.36
N GLY A 140 -2.34 34.60 -17.86
CA GLY A 140 -3.69 34.94 -18.35
C GLY A 140 -4.72 35.24 -17.25
N LEU A 141 -4.30 35.39 -15.98
CA LEU A 141 -5.20 35.66 -14.86
C LEU A 141 -4.89 37.02 -14.21
N THR A 142 -5.95 37.76 -13.88
CA THR A 142 -5.83 38.99 -13.09
C THR A 142 -5.91 38.62 -11.63
N LEU A 143 -4.76 38.55 -10.93
CA LEU A 143 -4.68 38.11 -9.53
C LEU A 143 -4.09 39.21 -8.63
N PRO A 144 -4.49 39.29 -7.35
CA PRO A 144 -3.89 40.20 -6.39
C PRO A 144 -2.42 39.85 -6.14
N LYS A 145 -1.62 40.87 -5.80
CA LYS A 145 -0.19 40.69 -5.48
C LYS A 145 -0.05 39.88 -4.19
N ARG A 146 0.95 38.98 -4.13
CA ARG A 146 1.27 38.11 -2.98
C ARG A 146 0.13 37.17 -2.56
N LEU A 147 -0.60 36.63 -3.53
CA LEU A 147 -1.60 35.60 -3.29
C LEU A 147 -0.92 34.31 -2.77
N ILE A 148 -1.47 33.77 -1.68
CA ILE A 148 -0.99 32.54 -1.02
C ILE A 148 -2.07 31.47 -1.18
N LEU A 149 -1.64 30.23 -1.34
CA LEU A 149 -2.51 29.07 -1.33
C LEU A 149 -2.30 28.28 -0.03
N GLU A 150 -3.39 27.99 0.68
CA GLU A 150 -3.38 27.08 1.83
C GLU A 150 -3.65 25.66 1.34
N VAL A 151 -2.69 24.75 1.50
CA VAL A 151 -2.86 23.32 1.24
C VAL A 151 -3.05 22.60 2.57
N GLN A 152 -4.20 21.96 2.75
CA GLN A 152 -4.52 21.17 3.96
C GLN A 152 -4.36 19.69 3.63
N ILE A 153 -3.48 18.99 4.33
CA ILE A 153 -3.29 17.54 4.15
C ILE A 153 -3.97 16.81 5.30
N ARG A 154 -4.86 15.87 4.96
CA ARG A 154 -5.70 15.15 5.94
C ARG A 154 -5.94 13.70 5.55
N THR A 155 -6.26 12.85 6.53
CA THR A 155 -6.91 11.55 6.27
C THR A 155 -8.40 11.74 5.92
N ILE A 156 -9.03 10.67 5.43
CA ILE A 156 -10.49 10.63 5.23
C ILE A 156 -11.24 10.92 6.54
N LEU A 157 -10.80 10.32 7.65
CA LEU A 157 -11.45 10.50 8.96
C LEU A 157 -11.22 11.89 9.53
N GLN A 158 -10.04 12.47 9.33
CA GLN A 158 -9.74 13.86 9.68
C GLN A 158 -10.60 14.86 8.90
N ASP A 159 -10.79 14.66 7.59
CA ASP A 159 -11.65 15.53 6.78
C ASP A 159 -13.13 15.40 7.19
N ALA A 160 -13.60 14.17 7.40
CA ALA A 160 -14.96 13.92 7.88
C ALA A 160 -15.22 14.58 9.25
N TRP A 161 -14.26 14.44 10.19
CA TRP A 161 -14.33 15.10 11.48
C TRP A 161 -14.41 16.63 11.34
N ALA A 162 -13.53 17.22 10.54
CA ALA A 162 -13.46 18.66 10.37
C ALA A 162 -14.72 19.25 9.70
N GLU A 163 -15.35 18.52 8.78
CA GLU A 163 -16.63 18.93 8.17
C GLU A 163 -17.76 18.93 9.21
N VAL A 164 -17.87 17.86 10.01
CA VAL A 164 -18.89 17.74 11.07
C VAL A 164 -18.67 18.76 12.18
N GLU A 165 -17.44 18.91 12.68
CA GLU A 165 -17.08 19.90 13.69
C GLU A 165 -17.43 21.31 13.21
N HIS A 166 -17.09 21.65 11.97
CA HIS A 166 -17.41 22.97 11.41
C HIS A 166 -18.92 23.20 11.34
N GLU A 167 -19.72 22.22 10.91
CA GLU A 167 -21.18 22.35 10.85
C GLU A 167 -21.82 22.48 12.23
N LEU A 168 -21.35 21.71 13.22
CA LEU A 168 -21.90 21.72 14.57
C LEU A 168 -21.46 22.95 15.39
N VAL A 169 -20.18 23.31 15.31
CA VAL A 169 -19.57 24.36 16.17
C VAL A 169 -19.67 25.75 15.56
N TYR A 170 -19.60 25.90 14.23
CA TYR A 170 -19.58 27.22 13.60
C TYR A 170 -20.99 27.80 13.35
N LYS A 171 -22.03 26.96 13.31
CA LYS A 171 -23.43 27.41 13.12
C LYS A 171 -24.23 27.55 14.42
N SER A 172 -23.70 27.08 15.54
CA SER A 172 -24.30 27.31 16.86
C SER A 172 -23.46 28.35 17.61
N GLU A 173 -24.08 29.42 18.11
CA GLU A 173 -23.44 30.35 19.03
C GLU A 173 -23.19 29.60 20.36
N PHE A 174 -22.09 28.86 20.43
CA PHE A 174 -21.78 28.00 21.58
C PHE A 174 -21.57 28.84 22.85
N SER A 175 -22.31 28.47 23.90
CA SER A 175 -22.17 29.05 25.23
C SER A 175 -21.16 28.22 26.05
N PRO A 176 -20.46 28.80 27.05
CA PRO A 176 -19.56 28.06 27.94
C PRO A 176 -20.21 26.89 28.71
N PHE A 177 -21.53 26.75 28.69
CA PHE A 177 -22.31 25.73 29.42
C PHE A 177 -22.48 24.38 28.69
N ASP A 178 -21.98 24.21 27.46
CA ASP A 178 -22.16 22.98 26.66
C ASP A 178 -21.07 21.90 26.89
N LEU A 179 -20.55 21.82 28.11
CA LEU A 179 -19.47 20.90 28.49
C LEU A 179 -19.75 19.41 28.15
N PRO A 180 -20.98 18.88 28.31
CA PRO A 180 -21.28 17.50 27.91
C PRO A 180 -21.13 17.26 26.41
N LEU A 181 -21.50 18.23 25.57
CA LEU A 181 -21.40 18.12 24.12
C LEU A 181 -19.94 18.19 23.67
N LYS A 182 -19.14 19.08 24.25
CA LYS A 182 -17.67 19.13 24.03
C LYS A 182 -16.99 17.81 24.38
N ARG A 183 -17.39 17.16 25.48
CA ARG A 183 -16.87 15.84 25.86
C ARG A 183 -17.24 14.75 24.85
N LYS A 184 -18.48 14.74 24.36
CA LYS A 184 -18.90 13.81 23.30
C LYS A 184 -18.11 14.00 22.01
N LEU A 185 -17.93 15.26 21.60
CA LEU A 185 -17.11 15.60 20.44
C LEU A 185 -15.65 15.13 20.62
N ALA A 186 -15.02 15.44 21.76
CA ALA A 186 -13.67 14.97 22.06
C ALA A 186 -13.55 13.43 22.06
N SER A 187 -14.57 12.73 22.57
CA SER A 187 -14.61 11.26 22.55
C SER A 187 -14.68 10.71 21.12
N ILE A 188 -15.50 11.30 20.25
CA ILE A 188 -15.61 10.88 18.84
C ILE A 188 -14.29 11.15 18.11
N ASN A 189 -13.69 12.32 18.32
CA ASN A 189 -12.39 12.65 17.74
C ASN A 189 -11.34 11.61 18.14
N ALA A 190 -11.27 11.24 19.43
CA ALA A 190 -10.35 10.21 19.90
C ALA A 190 -10.60 8.83 19.26
N SER A 191 -11.88 8.43 19.10
CA SER A 191 -12.23 7.18 18.42
C SER A 191 -11.83 7.17 16.95
N LEU A 192 -12.01 8.29 16.25
CA LEU A 192 -11.59 8.42 14.85
C LEU A 192 -10.06 8.38 14.74
N SER A 193 -9.33 9.10 15.63
CA SER A 193 -7.86 9.07 15.65
C SER A 193 -7.33 7.65 15.87
N LEU A 194 -7.95 6.90 16.79
CA LEU A 194 -7.62 5.50 17.01
C LEU A 194 -7.88 4.64 15.76
N ALA A 195 -9.01 4.87 15.07
CA ALA A 195 -9.33 4.14 13.85
C ALA A 195 -8.29 4.39 12.74
N ASP A 196 -7.82 5.63 12.55
CA ASP A 196 -6.74 5.95 11.60
C ASP A 196 -5.45 5.16 11.90
N ILE A 197 -5.07 5.07 13.19
CA ILE A 197 -3.90 4.30 13.63
C ILE A 197 -4.09 2.81 13.33
N ILE A 198 -5.24 2.24 13.67
CA ILE A 198 -5.55 0.83 13.42
C ILE A 198 -5.52 0.52 11.92
N PHE A 199 -6.07 1.39 11.06
CA PHE A 199 -6.02 1.18 9.62
C PHE A 199 -4.59 1.21 9.07
N GLN A 200 -3.74 2.09 9.61
CA GLN A 200 -2.32 2.12 9.26
C GLN A 200 -1.62 0.83 9.69
N GLU A 201 -1.84 0.35 10.92
CA GLU A 201 -1.26 -0.90 11.42
C GLU A 201 -1.68 -2.12 10.59
N ILE A 202 -2.96 -2.21 10.22
CA ILE A 202 -3.48 -3.28 9.34
C ILE A 202 -2.76 -3.27 7.99
N ARG A 203 -2.57 -2.07 7.40
CA ARG A 203 -1.87 -1.94 6.12
C ARG A 203 -0.40 -2.33 6.23
N ASP A 204 0.28 -1.90 7.28
CA ASP A 204 1.70 -2.20 7.48
C ASP A 204 1.92 -3.70 7.68
N TYR A 205 1.02 -4.35 8.45
CA TYR A 205 1.01 -5.80 8.61
C TYR A 205 0.81 -6.51 7.27
N GLN A 206 -0.16 -6.08 6.45
CA GLN A 206 -0.39 -6.66 5.13
C GLN A 206 0.80 -6.50 4.19
N ASN A 207 1.42 -5.31 4.15
CA ASN A 207 2.60 -5.05 3.33
C ASN A 207 3.79 -5.92 3.75
N LYS A 208 4.04 -6.02 5.07
CA LYS A 208 5.08 -6.89 5.62
C LYS A 208 4.82 -8.35 5.27
N LEU A 209 3.59 -8.83 5.47
CA LEU A 209 3.18 -10.19 5.16
C LEU A 209 3.36 -10.52 3.67
N ASN A 210 2.95 -9.63 2.77
CA ASN A 210 3.12 -9.83 1.33
C ASN A 210 4.60 -9.90 0.94
N ALA A 211 5.44 -8.99 1.44
CA ALA A 211 6.88 -9.01 1.18
C ALA A 211 7.53 -10.32 1.66
N GLU A 212 7.12 -10.81 2.84
CA GLU A 212 7.58 -12.08 3.39
C GLU A 212 7.10 -13.30 2.58
N LEU A 213 5.85 -13.28 2.11
CA LEU A 213 5.32 -14.31 1.23
C LEU A 213 5.98 -14.31 -0.15
N ASP A 214 6.39 -13.15 -0.66
CA ASP A 214 7.06 -13.02 -1.96
C ASP A 214 8.46 -13.63 -1.92
N LYS A 215 9.28 -13.25 -0.93
CA LYS A 215 10.60 -13.83 -0.69
C LYS A 215 10.55 -15.36 -0.62
N ARG A 216 9.57 -15.88 0.11
CA ARG A 216 9.39 -17.32 0.28
C ARG A 216 9.06 -18.06 -1.02
N ARG A 217 8.27 -17.44 -1.90
CA ARG A 217 7.97 -18.02 -3.22
C ARG A 217 9.23 -18.10 -4.06
N GLU A 218 10.04 -17.04 -4.05
CA GLU A 218 11.33 -17.01 -4.73
C GLU A 218 12.28 -18.10 -4.21
N ASP A 219 12.39 -18.26 -2.89
CA ASP A 219 13.22 -19.31 -2.27
C ASP A 219 12.77 -20.73 -2.69
N PHE A 220 11.45 -20.97 -2.70
CA PHE A 220 10.88 -22.25 -3.15
C PHE A 220 11.20 -22.52 -4.63
N TYR A 221 11.02 -21.52 -5.50
CA TYR A 221 11.31 -21.66 -6.94
C TYR A 221 12.79 -21.87 -7.20
N HIS A 222 13.66 -21.09 -6.55
CA HIS A 222 15.10 -21.24 -6.65
C HIS A 222 15.55 -22.66 -6.26
N LYS A 223 15.01 -23.21 -5.16
CA LYS A 223 15.32 -24.60 -4.77
C LYS A 223 14.86 -25.63 -5.80
N ALA A 224 13.68 -25.42 -6.39
CA ALA A 224 13.18 -26.27 -7.48
C ALA A 224 14.03 -26.14 -8.77
N ASP A 225 14.56 -24.94 -9.05
CA ASP A 225 15.46 -24.69 -10.17
C ASP A 225 16.82 -25.35 -9.99
N VAL A 226 17.44 -25.25 -8.81
CA VAL A 226 18.71 -25.93 -8.51
C VAL A 226 18.60 -27.44 -8.77
N PHE A 227 17.51 -28.07 -8.32
CA PHE A 227 17.26 -29.47 -8.60
C PHE A 227 17.12 -29.74 -10.11
N THR A 228 16.35 -28.90 -10.81
CA THR A 228 16.11 -29.04 -12.25
C THR A 228 17.37 -28.86 -13.09
N GLN A 229 18.21 -27.87 -12.76
CA GLN A 229 19.45 -27.58 -13.48
C GLN A 229 20.46 -28.73 -13.38
N SER A 230 20.49 -29.44 -12.24
CA SER A 230 21.32 -30.65 -12.07
C SER A 230 20.98 -31.79 -13.04
N ILE A 231 19.80 -31.73 -13.67
CA ILE A 231 19.27 -32.78 -14.55
C ILE A 231 19.46 -32.42 -16.04
N VAL A 232 19.53 -31.13 -16.37
CA VAL A 232 19.79 -30.66 -17.75
C VAL A 232 21.31 -30.62 -18.06
N LEU A 233 22.17 -30.53 -17.04
CA LEU A 233 23.64 -30.55 -17.15
C LEU A 233 24.24 -31.54 -16.14
N PRO A 234 24.73 -32.72 -16.55
CA PRO A 234 25.44 -33.62 -15.65
C PRO A 234 26.90 -33.19 -15.49
N THR A 235 27.16 -31.96 -15.04
CA THR A 235 28.44 -31.53 -14.46
C THR A 235 28.27 -30.12 -13.90
N VAL A 236 28.34 -30.00 -12.57
CA VAL A 236 29.39 -29.32 -11.80
C VAL A 236 28.96 -29.43 -10.32
N LYS A 237 29.82 -30.02 -9.49
CA LYS A 237 29.73 -29.88 -8.03
C LYS A 237 30.03 -28.41 -7.71
N THR A 238 29.09 -27.71 -7.09
CA THR A 238 29.40 -26.49 -6.34
C THR A 238 29.02 -26.71 -4.89
N ASP A 239 30.04 -27.02 -4.10
CA ASP A 239 30.10 -26.71 -2.69
C ASP A 239 29.87 -25.21 -2.49
N SER A 240 29.05 -24.84 -1.49
CA SER A 240 29.21 -23.70 -0.56
C SER A 240 27.83 -23.30 0.00
N LEU A 241 27.39 -24.00 1.05
CA LEU A 241 26.44 -23.46 2.00
C LEU A 241 27.17 -22.38 2.81
N SER A 242 26.92 -21.11 2.52
CA SER A 242 27.36 -20.01 3.38
C SER A 242 26.49 -20.00 4.64
N GLN A 243 27.08 -20.49 5.74
CA GLN A 243 26.62 -20.25 7.10
C GLN A 243 26.60 -18.74 7.34
N ILE A 244 25.42 -18.18 7.60
CA ILE A 244 25.29 -16.86 8.21
C ILE A 244 24.99 -17.10 9.69
N THR A 245 25.93 -16.66 10.51
CA THR A 245 25.95 -16.77 11.97
C THR A 245 24.85 -15.96 12.64
N ASP A 246 24.36 -16.52 13.75
CA ASP A 246 23.35 -15.99 14.65
C ASP A 246 23.57 -14.55 15.10
N THR A 247 22.47 -13.82 15.22
CA THR A 247 22.32 -12.77 16.22
C THR A 247 20.99 -12.98 16.93
N ASP A 248 21.07 -13.46 18.16
CA ASP A 248 19.99 -13.55 19.12
C ASP A 248 19.37 -12.16 19.35
N ILE A 249 18.05 -12.07 19.18
CA ILE A 249 17.26 -10.97 19.74
C ILE A 249 16.27 -11.59 20.72
N ASN A 250 16.52 -11.30 22.00
CA ASN A 250 15.64 -11.53 23.13
C ASN A 250 14.20 -11.12 22.81
N ASN A 251 13.27 -12.08 22.84
CA ASN A 251 11.85 -11.77 22.97
C ASN A 251 11.44 -11.94 24.42
N GLY A 252 11.19 -10.80 25.08
CA GLY A 252 10.56 -10.74 26.38
C GLY A 252 9.12 -11.24 26.30
N ASP A 253 8.80 -12.18 27.20
CA ASP A 253 7.47 -12.65 27.51
C ASP A 253 6.50 -11.49 27.80
N LEU A 254 5.44 -11.42 27.02
CA LEU A 254 4.21 -10.73 27.37
C LEU A 254 3.06 -11.60 26.90
N ASN A 255 2.34 -12.20 27.86
CA ASN A 255 1.10 -12.97 27.71
C ASN A 255 -0.01 -12.16 27.00
N ARG A 256 0.13 -11.93 25.69
CA ARG A 256 -1.00 -11.70 24.80
C ARG A 256 -1.53 -13.07 24.39
N LEU A 257 -2.84 -13.24 24.35
CA LEU A 257 -3.42 -14.41 23.70
C LEU A 257 -2.86 -14.49 22.27
N GLU A 258 -1.94 -15.42 22.01
CA GLU A 258 -1.40 -15.66 20.67
C GLU A 258 -2.57 -15.96 19.73
N THR A 259 -2.89 -15.01 18.85
CA THR A 259 -3.93 -15.21 17.84
C THR A 259 -3.42 -16.16 16.77
N ILE A 260 -4.33 -16.72 15.96
CA ILE A 260 -3.94 -17.52 14.79
C ILE A 260 -3.08 -16.68 13.84
N ASP A 261 -3.38 -15.40 13.70
CA ASP A 261 -2.64 -14.47 12.82
C ASP A 261 -1.21 -14.22 13.33
N ASP A 262 -1.02 -14.09 14.66
CA ASP A 262 0.31 -13.99 15.26
C ASP A 262 1.13 -15.25 15.04
N LEU A 263 0.50 -16.42 15.17
CA LEU A 263 1.15 -17.71 14.92
C LEU A 263 1.52 -17.87 13.45
N ILE A 264 0.64 -17.48 12.52
CA ILE A 264 0.92 -17.51 11.08
C ILE A 264 2.12 -16.62 10.77
N LEU A 265 2.14 -15.38 11.28
CA LEU A 265 3.27 -14.47 11.08
C LEU A 265 4.56 -15.08 11.65
N SER A 266 4.55 -15.56 12.88
CA SER A 266 5.71 -16.19 13.53
C SER A 266 6.23 -17.41 12.75
N ALA A 267 5.34 -18.23 12.19
CA ALA A 267 5.69 -19.36 11.36
C ALA A 267 6.31 -18.95 10.01
N ILE A 268 5.83 -17.85 9.41
CA ILE A 268 6.37 -17.31 8.17
C ILE A 268 7.75 -16.69 8.44
N GLU A 269 7.90 -15.91 9.51
CA GLU A 269 9.19 -15.33 9.91
C GLU A 269 10.24 -16.42 10.18
N ALA A 270 9.86 -17.48 10.90
CA ALA A 270 10.75 -18.62 11.16
C ALA A 270 11.18 -19.32 9.85
N HIS A 271 10.25 -19.50 8.91
CA HIS A 271 10.54 -20.10 7.61
C HIS A 271 11.49 -19.23 6.78
N ASN A 272 11.28 -17.91 6.77
CA ASN A 272 12.11 -16.94 6.03
C ASN A 272 13.52 -16.79 6.62
N LYS A 273 13.71 -17.17 7.88
CA LYS A 273 15.00 -17.32 8.57
C LYS A 273 15.61 -18.73 8.39
N MET A 274 15.05 -19.56 7.51
CA MET A 274 15.45 -20.95 7.27
C MET A 274 15.35 -21.87 8.50
N ASN A 275 14.64 -21.46 9.55
CA ASN A 275 14.35 -22.30 10.71
C ASN A 275 13.07 -23.12 10.44
N PHE A 276 13.20 -24.11 9.57
CA PHE A 276 12.08 -24.89 9.07
C PHE A 276 11.47 -25.81 10.15
N GLU A 277 12.25 -26.27 11.11
CA GLU A 277 11.77 -27.06 12.26
C GLU A 277 10.83 -26.23 13.13
N LYS A 278 11.22 -25.00 13.47
CA LYS A 278 10.36 -24.09 14.22
C LYS A 278 9.11 -23.72 13.40
N ALA A 279 9.26 -23.43 12.12
CA ALA A 279 8.13 -23.09 11.25
C ALA A 279 7.10 -24.24 11.18
N THR A 280 7.53 -25.48 10.94
CA THR A 280 6.66 -26.65 10.88
C THR A 280 5.98 -26.96 12.21
N ALA A 281 6.66 -26.76 13.35
CA ALA A 281 6.06 -26.87 14.68
C ALA A 281 4.93 -25.84 14.88
N ILE A 282 5.16 -24.57 14.52
CA ILE A 282 4.15 -23.52 14.66
C ILE A 282 2.96 -23.78 13.72
N TYR A 283 3.20 -24.17 12.46
CA TYR A 283 2.10 -24.55 11.55
C TYR A 283 1.27 -25.71 12.09
N THR A 284 1.91 -26.70 12.70
CA THR A 284 1.20 -27.83 13.31
C THR A 284 0.35 -27.37 14.50
N LYS A 285 0.89 -26.51 15.36
CA LYS A 285 0.14 -25.87 16.46
C LYS A 285 -1.07 -25.06 15.96
N ILE A 286 -0.97 -24.42 14.78
CA ILE A 286 -2.12 -23.72 14.16
C ILE A 286 -3.19 -24.73 13.73
N LEU A 287 -2.80 -25.84 13.08
CA LEU A 287 -3.74 -26.86 12.63
C LEU A 287 -4.44 -27.58 13.80
N GLU A 288 -3.75 -27.79 14.92
CA GLU A 288 -4.32 -28.35 16.15
C GLU A 288 -5.43 -27.48 16.76
N LYS A 289 -5.43 -26.17 16.47
CA LYS A 289 -6.51 -25.25 16.87
C LYS A 289 -7.74 -25.32 15.97
N THR A 290 -7.76 -26.23 14.98
CA THR A 290 -8.86 -26.46 14.04
C THR A 290 -9.42 -25.16 13.45
N PRO A 291 -8.60 -24.40 12.69
CA PRO A 291 -9.05 -23.16 12.09
C PRO A 291 -10.02 -23.44 10.93
N ASN A 292 -10.62 -22.41 10.33
CA ASN A 292 -11.51 -22.58 9.18
C ASN A 292 -10.75 -23.12 7.94
N ASP A 293 -11.50 -23.64 6.96
CA ASP A 293 -10.93 -24.26 5.74
C ASP A 293 -9.95 -23.34 4.99
N ILE A 294 -10.24 -22.03 4.92
CA ILE A 294 -9.37 -21.07 4.25
C ILE A 294 -8.00 -21.03 4.92
N VAL A 295 -7.98 -20.92 6.25
CA VAL A 295 -6.75 -20.92 7.03
C VAL A 295 -6.05 -22.27 6.96
N MET A 296 -6.79 -23.38 7.06
CA MET A 296 -6.22 -24.72 6.93
C MET A 296 -5.52 -24.89 5.58
N ALA A 297 -6.17 -24.50 4.47
CA ALA A 297 -5.57 -24.55 3.14
C ALA A 297 -4.26 -23.76 3.05
N VAL A 298 -4.23 -22.55 3.63
CA VAL A 298 -3.03 -21.69 3.67
C VAL A 298 -1.93 -22.32 4.52
N VAL A 299 -2.28 -22.84 5.70
CA VAL A 299 -1.32 -23.43 6.65
C VAL A 299 -0.72 -24.71 6.10
N TYR A 300 -1.52 -25.62 5.54
CA TYR A 300 -1.03 -26.83 4.88
C TYR A 300 -0.11 -26.50 3.71
N LYS A 301 -0.48 -25.57 2.82
CA LYS A 301 0.39 -25.08 1.75
C LYS A 301 1.73 -24.63 2.31
N HIS A 302 1.73 -23.82 3.36
CA HIS A 302 2.98 -23.30 3.90
C HIS A 302 3.78 -24.36 4.68
N ARG A 303 3.15 -25.25 5.44
CA ARG A 303 3.88 -26.34 6.09
C ARG A 303 4.50 -27.30 5.07
N GLY A 304 3.78 -27.59 3.98
CA GLY A 304 4.32 -28.37 2.86
C GLY A 304 5.53 -27.72 2.19
N MET A 305 5.52 -26.39 1.99
CA MET A 305 6.71 -25.66 1.50
C MET A 305 7.90 -25.77 2.48
N ALA A 306 7.66 -25.82 3.79
CA ALA A 306 8.71 -26.01 4.79
C ALA A 306 9.29 -27.43 4.75
N PHE A 307 8.45 -28.45 4.64
CA PHE A 307 8.91 -29.83 4.43
C PHE A 307 9.70 -29.98 3.12
N PHE A 308 9.27 -29.33 2.04
CA PHE A 308 10.02 -29.26 0.80
C PHE A 308 11.41 -28.61 0.99
N ALA A 309 11.48 -27.51 1.73
CA ALA A 309 12.74 -26.85 2.06
C ALA A 309 13.66 -27.71 2.95
N GLN A 310 13.11 -28.64 3.74
CA GLN A 310 13.86 -29.66 4.47
C GLN A 310 14.24 -30.89 3.61
N GLY A 311 13.72 -31.00 2.39
CA GLY A 311 13.92 -32.17 1.52
C GLY A 311 12.97 -33.34 1.82
N ASP A 312 11.99 -33.14 2.70
CA ASP A 312 10.94 -34.13 2.96
C ASP A 312 9.80 -33.99 1.97
N TYR A 313 10.02 -34.54 0.77
CA TYR A 313 9.08 -34.44 -0.34
C TYR A 313 7.77 -35.20 -0.09
N GLN A 314 7.80 -36.28 0.69
CA GLN A 314 6.61 -37.06 0.99
C GLN A 314 5.65 -36.29 1.90
N ARG A 315 6.15 -35.67 2.98
CA ARG A 315 5.33 -34.82 3.84
C ARG A 315 4.89 -33.55 3.11
N ALA A 316 5.76 -32.97 2.27
CA ALA A 316 5.39 -31.85 1.41
C ALA A 316 4.20 -32.19 0.49
N TYR A 317 4.26 -33.33 -0.18
CA TYR A 317 3.17 -33.82 -1.03
C TYR A 317 1.87 -34.03 -0.23
N SER A 318 1.95 -34.69 0.94
CA SER A 318 0.79 -34.91 1.80
C SER A 318 0.13 -33.60 2.21
N ASP A 319 0.91 -32.62 2.66
CA ASP A 319 0.39 -31.31 3.05
C ASP A 319 -0.19 -30.53 1.86
N PHE A 320 0.41 -30.64 0.66
CA PHE A 320 -0.17 -30.02 -0.53
C PHE A 320 -1.50 -30.65 -0.94
N MET A 321 -1.67 -31.96 -0.77
CA MET A 321 -2.94 -32.64 -1.00
C MET A 321 -4.02 -32.20 0.00
N GLU A 322 -3.68 -32.06 1.28
CA GLU A 322 -4.61 -31.48 2.27
C GLU A 322 -4.98 -30.04 1.92
N SER A 323 -4.01 -29.23 1.47
CA SER A 323 -4.28 -27.86 1.03
C SER A 323 -5.27 -27.80 -0.15
N ILE A 324 -5.15 -28.73 -1.12
CA ILE A 324 -6.11 -28.89 -2.24
C ILE A 324 -7.50 -29.23 -1.72
N ALA A 325 -7.60 -30.16 -0.76
CA ALA A 325 -8.87 -30.61 -0.22
C ALA A 325 -9.67 -29.46 0.41
N HIS A 326 -8.99 -28.51 1.07
CA HIS A 326 -9.64 -27.33 1.68
C HIS A 326 -9.82 -26.14 0.72
N ASN A 327 -9.01 -26.02 -0.35
CA ASN A 327 -9.17 -24.97 -1.35
C ASN A 327 -8.76 -25.46 -2.76
N PRO A 328 -9.70 -26.06 -3.51
CA PRO A 328 -9.43 -26.63 -4.82
C PRO A 328 -9.24 -25.58 -5.93
N ASP A 329 -9.58 -24.31 -5.71
CA ASP A 329 -9.43 -23.26 -6.72
C ASP A 329 -8.04 -22.60 -6.70
N ASN A 330 -7.18 -22.97 -5.75
CA ASN A 330 -5.86 -22.39 -5.60
C ASN A 330 -4.87 -22.98 -6.61
N PHE A 331 -4.82 -22.44 -7.83
CA PHE A 331 -3.93 -22.92 -8.90
C PHE A 331 -2.45 -23.13 -8.50
N ARG A 332 -1.93 -22.36 -7.52
CA ARG A 332 -0.52 -22.45 -7.09
C ARG A 332 -0.22 -23.77 -6.39
N ILE A 333 -1.19 -24.34 -5.67
CA ILE A 333 -0.93 -25.59 -4.93
C ILE A 333 -0.69 -26.74 -5.90
N TYR A 334 -1.47 -26.81 -6.99
CA TYR A 334 -1.27 -27.81 -8.05
C TYR A 334 0.12 -27.67 -8.68
N TYR A 335 0.58 -26.44 -8.91
CA TYR A 335 1.94 -26.20 -9.38
C TYR A 335 3.00 -26.71 -8.40
N TYR A 336 2.88 -26.40 -7.11
CA TYR A 336 3.81 -26.89 -6.09
C TYR A 336 3.80 -28.42 -6.01
N THR A 337 2.63 -29.05 -6.02
CA THR A 337 2.50 -30.52 -6.05
C THR A 337 3.18 -31.13 -7.27
N GLY A 338 2.99 -30.53 -8.45
CA GLY A 338 3.66 -30.98 -9.68
C GLY A 338 5.20 -30.89 -9.58
N ILE A 339 5.74 -29.84 -8.95
CA ILE A 339 7.17 -29.75 -8.68
C ILE A 339 7.62 -30.88 -7.76
N VAL A 340 6.93 -31.11 -6.64
CA VAL A 340 7.30 -32.18 -5.69
C VAL A 340 7.30 -33.55 -6.37
N LEU A 341 6.28 -33.84 -7.16
CA LEU A 341 6.18 -35.09 -7.92
C LEU A 341 7.32 -35.24 -8.93
N SER A 342 7.67 -34.18 -9.65
CA SER A 342 8.81 -34.23 -10.59
C SER A 342 10.15 -34.44 -9.86
N ILE A 343 10.31 -33.90 -8.65
CA ILE A 343 11.49 -34.18 -7.81
C ILE A 343 11.52 -35.63 -7.34
N MET A 344 10.35 -36.19 -7.02
CA MET A 344 10.19 -37.60 -6.66
C MET A 344 10.30 -38.56 -7.86
N GLY A 345 10.49 -38.05 -9.09
CA GLY A 345 10.59 -38.86 -10.32
C GLY A 345 9.24 -39.30 -10.90
N GLU A 346 8.14 -38.79 -10.36
CA GLU A 346 6.76 -39.10 -10.78
C GLU A 346 6.29 -38.12 -11.88
N ASP A 347 7.09 -37.98 -12.95
CA ASP A 347 6.91 -36.93 -13.97
C ASP A 347 5.56 -37.02 -14.71
N ALA A 348 4.98 -38.22 -14.85
CA ALA A 348 3.65 -38.39 -15.45
C ALA A 348 2.55 -37.73 -14.59
N LYS A 349 2.56 -38.00 -13.28
CA LYS A 349 1.62 -37.37 -12.33
C LYS A 349 1.89 -35.87 -12.22
N ALA A 350 3.17 -35.46 -12.27
CA ALA A 350 3.53 -34.05 -12.26
C ALA A 350 2.88 -33.27 -13.40
N ILE A 351 2.85 -33.84 -14.62
CA ILE A 351 2.16 -33.24 -15.77
C ILE A 351 0.67 -33.05 -15.49
N ASP A 352 -0.03 -34.03 -14.91
CA ASP A 352 -1.45 -33.90 -14.58
C ASP A 352 -1.71 -32.73 -13.62
N PHE A 353 -0.87 -32.57 -12.60
CA PHE A 353 -0.97 -31.44 -11.67
C PHE A 353 -0.61 -30.09 -12.33
N PHE A 354 0.37 -30.06 -13.23
CA PHE A 354 0.63 -28.86 -14.02
C PHE A 354 -0.54 -28.49 -14.94
N ASP A 355 -1.20 -29.48 -15.54
CA ASP A 355 -2.40 -29.29 -16.36
C ASP A 355 -3.55 -28.69 -15.54
N GLN A 356 -3.79 -29.18 -14.31
CA GLN A 356 -4.78 -28.59 -13.40
C GLN A 356 -4.40 -27.16 -12.98
N SER A 357 -3.13 -26.88 -12.73
CA SER A 357 -2.70 -25.50 -12.44
C SER A 357 -2.96 -24.56 -13.62
N ILE A 358 -2.69 -25.02 -14.84
CA ILE A 358 -2.87 -24.24 -16.08
C ILE A 358 -4.35 -24.04 -16.40
N SER A 359 -5.21 -25.03 -16.15
CA SER A 359 -6.66 -24.90 -16.38
C SER A 359 -7.28 -23.84 -15.48
N LEU A 360 -6.81 -23.72 -14.24
CA LEU A 360 -7.23 -22.68 -13.29
C LEU A 360 -6.61 -21.30 -13.59
N ASN A 361 -5.34 -21.27 -14.01
CA ASN A 361 -4.67 -20.02 -14.41
C ASN A 361 -3.66 -20.25 -15.54
N GLN A 362 -4.07 -19.89 -16.75
CA GLN A 362 -3.29 -20.11 -17.96
C GLN A 362 -2.08 -19.20 -18.13
N TYR A 363 -1.91 -18.12 -17.35
CA TYR A 363 -0.88 -17.09 -17.57
C TYR A 363 0.46 -17.38 -16.88
N GLN A 364 0.61 -18.56 -16.29
CA GLN A 364 1.77 -18.93 -15.49
C GLN A 364 2.92 -19.47 -16.36
N SER A 365 3.79 -18.59 -16.84
CA SER A 365 4.93 -18.92 -17.71
C SER A 365 5.82 -20.07 -17.17
N HIS A 366 6.13 -20.04 -15.87
CA HIS A 366 6.96 -21.04 -15.17
C HIS A 366 6.32 -22.45 -15.16
N VAL A 367 5.00 -22.56 -15.12
CA VAL A 367 4.31 -23.87 -15.07
C VAL A 367 4.48 -24.59 -16.40
N TYR A 368 4.38 -23.88 -17.54
CA TYR A 368 4.66 -24.45 -18.85
C TYR A 368 6.11 -24.93 -18.96
N PHE A 369 7.09 -24.15 -18.45
CA PHE A 369 8.49 -24.58 -18.43
C PHE A 369 8.70 -25.86 -17.62
N ARG A 370 8.13 -25.96 -16.41
CA ARG A 370 8.22 -27.17 -15.59
C ARG A 370 7.52 -28.37 -16.22
N ARG A 371 6.36 -28.15 -16.87
CA ARG A 371 5.67 -29.20 -17.62
C ARG A 371 6.48 -29.65 -18.83
N ALA A 372 7.15 -28.74 -19.53
CA ALA A 372 8.08 -29.06 -20.62
C ALA A 372 9.23 -29.94 -20.12
N LEU A 373 9.80 -29.63 -18.96
CA LEU A 373 10.85 -30.44 -18.34
C LEU A 373 10.36 -31.86 -18.01
N ALA A 374 9.20 -31.99 -17.38
CA ALA A 374 8.60 -33.29 -17.08
C ALA A 374 8.33 -34.09 -18.37
N LYS A 375 7.82 -33.44 -19.42
CA LYS A 375 7.62 -34.04 -20.75
C LYS A 375 8.94 -34.47 -21.39
N TYR A 376 10.01 -33.67 -21.27
CA TYR A 376 11.34 -34.01 -21.75
C TYR A 376 11.87 -35.30 -21.10
N ARG A 377 11.70 -35.45 -19.78
CA ARG A 377 12.10 -36.67 -19.05
C ARG A 377 11.33 -37.92 -19.45
N LEU A 378 10.09 -37.75 -19.92
CA LEU A 378 9.28 -38.81 -20.50
C LEU A 378 9.50 -39.00 -22.01
N ASN A 379 10.56 -38.39 -22.58
CA ASN A 379 10.89 -38.39 -24.01
C ASN A 379 9.78 -37.84 -24.92
N ARG A 380 8.90 -36.98 -24.40
CA ARG A 380 7.82 -36.30 -25.16
C ARG A 380 8.33 -34.97 -25.71
N TYR A 381 9.35 -35.04 -26.57
CA TYR A 381 10.14 -33.88 -27.01
C TYR A 381 9.33 -32.81 -27.75
N GLU A 382 8.49 -33.19 -28.73
CA GLU A 382 7.66 -32.23 -29.46
C GLU A 382 6.68 -31.47 -28.54
N ALA A 383 6.07 -32.19 -27.59
CA ALA A 383 5.15 -31.60 -26.63
C ALA A 383 5.87 -30.69 -25.63
N ALA A 384 7.13 -31.00 -25.30
CA ALA A 384 7.99 -30.14 -24.48
C ALA A 384 8.34 -28.84 -25.21
N LEU A 385 8.69 -28.89 -26.50
CA LEU A 385 8.97 -27.70 -27.31
C LEU A 385 7.77 -26.74 -27.39
N LYS A 386 6.56 -27.28 -27.60
CA LYS A 386 5.33 -26.47 -27.58
C LYS A 386 5.13 -25.74 -26.26
N ASP A 387 5.38 -26.41 -25.14
CA ASP A 387 5.28 -25.79 -23.82
C ASP A 387 6.37 -24.72 -23.60
N LEU A 388 7.59 -24.92 -24.12
CA LEU A 388 8.65 -23.92 -24.08
C LEU A 388 8.25 -22.66 -24.87
N ASP A 389 7.69 -22.81 -26.07
CA ASP A 389 7.20 -21.68 -26.88
C ASP A 389 6.15 -20.87 -26.10
N ILE A 390 5.18 -21.56 -25.48
CA ILE A 390 4.15 -20.90 -24.66
C ILE A 390 4.80 -20.21 -23.45
N SER A 391 5.72 -20.87 -22.77
CA SER A 391 6.42 -20.33 -21.59
C SER A 391 7.12 -19.00 -21.90
N VAL A 392 7.87 -18.93 -23.00
CA VAL A 392 8.56 -17.72 -23.46
C VAL A 392 7.58 -16.62 -23.87
N SER A 393 6.51 -16.98 -24.59
CA SER A 393 5.47 -16.00 -24.98
C SER A 393 4.79 -15.34 -23.79
N ARG A 394 4.85 -15.98 -22.60
CA ARG A 394 4.31 -15.49 -21.32
C ARG A 394 5.38 -14.87 -20.41
N GLY A 395 6.58 -14.62 -20.92
CA GLY A 395 7.63 -13.88 -20.21
C GLY A 395 8.56 -14.72 -19.34
N PHE A 396 8.70 -16.03 -19.60
CA PHE A 396 9.73 -16.84 -18.95
C PHE A 396 11.14 -16.47 -19.46
N SER A 397 12.17 -16.70 -18.63
CA SER A 397 13.56 -16.40 -18.97
C SER A 397 14.04 -17.18 -20.20
N ALA A 398 14.55 -16.47 -21.19
CA ALA A 398 15.06 -17.07 -22.42
C ALA A 398 16.31 -17.94 -22.19
N ASP A 399 17.08 -17.70 -21.13
CA ASP A 399 18.36 -18.40 -20.94
C ASP A 399 18.17 -19.84 -20.44
N GLU A 400 17.21 -20.07 -19.55
CA GLU A 400 16.88 -21.42 -19.08
C GLU A 400 16.14 -22.23 -20.16
N GLU A 401 15.28 -21.55 -20.92
CA GLU A 401 14.60 -22.16 -22.06
C GLU A 401 15.58 -22.64 -23.13
N LYS A 402 16.55 -21.81 -23.52
CA LYS A 402 17.59 -22.18 -24.51
C LYS A 402 18.34 -23.44 -24.11
N LYS A 403 18.66 -23.60 -22.82
CA LYS A 403 19.36 -24.79 -22.31
C LYS A 403 18.52 -26.04 -22.52
N LEU A 404 17.24 -26.01 -22.15
CA LEU A 404 16.34 -27.15 -22.32
C LEU A 404 16.06 -27.44 -23.81
N ARG A 405 15.87 -26.40 -24.63
CA ARG A 405 15.70 -26.55 -26.08
C ARG A 405 16.92 -27.20 -26.73
N ALA A 406 18.14 -26.81 -26.34
CA ALA A 406 19.37 -27.43 -26.83
C ALA A 406 19.50 -28.90 -26.38
N ALA A 407 19.07 -29.23 -25.16
CA ALA A 407 19.03 -30.61 -24.68
C ALA A 407 18.03 -31.47 -25.47
N ILE A 408 16.86 -30.93 -25.79
CA ILE A 408 15.85 -31.60 -26.63
C ILE A 408 16.40 -31.83 -28.05
N ALA A 409 17.01 -30.82 -28.67
CA ALA A 409 17.57 -30.94 -30.03
C ALA A 409 18.62 -32.05 -30.12
N LYS A 410 19.55 -32.12 -29.15
CA LYS A 410 20.54 -33.20 -29.09
C LYS A 410 19.92 -34.60 -29.00
N LYS A 411 18.75 -34.74 -28.38
CA LYS A 411 18.06 -36.03 -28.27
C LYS A 411 17.34 -36.41 -29.56
N LEU A 412 16.73 -35.45 -30.23
CA LEU A 412 16.09 -35.66 -31.54
C LEU A 412 17.12 -35.96 -32.65
N ASP A 413 18.32 -35.39 -32.58
CA ASP A 413 19.40 -35.67 -33.54
C ASP A 413 20.05 -37.07 -33.35
N MET A 414 19.76 -37.76 -32.23
CA MET A 414 20.28 -39.10 -31.91
C MET A 414 19.31 -40.25 -32.25
N GLU A 415 18.07 -39.93 -32.59
CA GLU A 415 17.02 -40.87 -33.06
C GLU A 415 16.99 -40.89 -34.59
#